data_AF-A0A1F5F5D1-F1
#
_entry.id   AF-A0A1F5F5D1-F1
#
_cell.length_a   1.000
_cell.length_b   1.000
_cell.length_c   1.000
_cell.angle_alpha   90.00
_cell.angle_beta   90.00
_cell.angle_gamma   90.00
#
_symmetry.space_group_name_H-M   'P 1'
#
loop_
_entity.id
_entity.type
_entity.pdbx_description
1 polymer ?
#
loop_
_entity_poly.entity_id
_entity_poly.type
_entity_poly.pdbx_seq_one_letter_code
_entity_poly.pdbx_strand_id
1 'polypeptide(L)'
;MSTLQAVLLLFIGIGSFGVLIKGLDESRRKKNAYRETPLLFFAGIFVWGDAVIFGLFWLVTTLWCFWIKDWELFRLIVAVFWVVRSLGETIYWLNQQFSTIERNPPRNLRGYEL
;
A
#
# COMPACT_ATOMS: atom_id res chain seq x y z
N MET A 1 -4.26 23.47 8.26
CA MET A 1 -5.04 22.21 8.41
C MET A 1 -6.20 22.42 9.38
N SER A 2 -7.40 21.92 9.05
CA SER A 2 -8.57 21.94 9.96
C SER A 2 -8.52 20.81 11.00
N THR A 3 -9.32 20.91 12.06
CA THR A 3 -9.41 19.85 13.08
C THR A 3 -9.81 18.51 12.48
N LEU A 4 -10.76 18.50 11.54
CA LEU A 4 -11.18 17.29 10.84
C LEU A 4 -10.02 16.66 10.07
N GLN A 5 -9.25 17.46 9.33
CA GLN A 5 -8.07 16.99 8.59
C GLN A 5 -7.00 16.43 9.53
N ALA A 6 -6.77 17.07 10.67
CA ALA A 6 -5.83 16.59 11.69
C ALA A 6 -6.26 15.22 12.26
N VAL A 7 -7.55 15.07 12.58
CA VAL A 7 -8.12 13.80 13.05
C VAL A 7 -7.99 12.72 11.98
N LEU A 8 -8.25 13.04 10.71
CA LEU A 8 -8.07 12.10 9.60
C LEU A 8 -6.61 11.63 9.48
N LEU A 9 -5.63 12.53 9.53
CA LEU A 9 -4.22 12.14 9.50
C LEU A 9 -3.85 11.21 10.66
N LEU A 10 -4.36 11.47 11.87
CA LEU A 10 -4.12 10.60 13.01
C LEU A 10 -4.73 9.21 12.81
N PHE A 11 -5.96 9.11 12.33
CA PHE A 11 -6.59 7.82 12.03
C PHE A 11 -5.83 7.05 10.96
N ILE A 12 -5.40 7.72 9.88
CA ILE A 12 -4.60 7.10 8.82
C ILE A 12 -3.25 6.65 9.37
N GLY A 13 -2.59 7.46 10.20
CA GLY A 13 -1.31 7.12 10.83
C GLY A 13 -1.41 5.90 11.75
N ILE A 14 -2.42 5.85 12.62
CA ILE A 14 -2.67 4.71 13.50
C ILE A 14 -2.98 3.45 12.68
N GLY A 15 -3.84 3.57 11.66
CA GLY A 15 -4.14 2.46 10.74
C GLY A 15 -2.89 1.95 10.02
N SER A 16 -2.03 2.86 9.54
CA SER A 16 -0.78 2.55 8.84
C SER A 16 0.22 1.86 9.77
N PHE A 17 0.28 2.26 11.04
CA PHE A 17 1.09 1.58 12.05
C PHE A 17 0.59 0.15 12.32
N GLY A 18 -0.73 -0.04 12.42
CA GLY A 18 -1.33 -1.37 12.53
C GLY A 18 -1.01 -2.26 11.33
N VAL A 19 -1.12 -1.72 10.12
CA VAL A 19 -0.73 -2.40 8.86
C VAL A 19 0.75 -2.77 8.86
N LEU A 20 1.63 -1.86 9.28
CA LEU A 20 3.08 -2.11 9.39
C LEU A 20 3.38 -3.27 10.34
N ILE A 21 2.83 -3.25 11.57
CA ILE A 21 3.02 -4.32 12.55
C ILE A 21 2.53 -5.65 11.96
N LYS A 22 1.33 -5.65 11.37
CA LYS A 22 0.74 -6.86 10.80
C LYS A 22 1.55 -7.40 9.61
N GLY A 23 2.03 -6.51 8.74
CA GLY A 23 2.91 -6.85 7.64
C GLY A 23 4.23 -7.46 8.11
N LEU A 24 4.82 -6.92 9.19
CA LEU A 24 6.05 -7.46 9.78
C LEU A 24 5.82 -8.85 10.39
N ASP A 25 4.70 -9.06 11.09
CA ASP A 25 4.32 -10.37 11.64
C ASP A 25 4.14 -11.43 10.53
N GLU A 26 3.34 -11.10 9.50
CA GLU A 26 3.08 -12.01 8.38
C GLU A 26 4.36 -12.30 7.58
N SER A 27 5.18 -11.27 7.32
CA SER A 27 6.40 -11.43 6.51
C SER A 27 7.52 -12.15 7.27
N ARG A 28 7.79 -11.78 8.53
CA ARG A 28 8.94 -12.33 9.28
C ARG A 28 8.61 -13.60 10.04
N ARG A 29 7.50 -13.62 10.78
CA ARG A 29 7.16 -14.76 11.65
C ARG A 29 6.49 -15.88 10.86
N LYS A 30 5.52 -15.53 10.01
CA LYS A 30 4.73 -16.51 9.25
C LYS A 30 5.29 -16.83 7.87
N LYS A 31 6.32 -16.09 7.42
CA LYS A 31 6.96 -16.24 6.10
C LYS A 31 5.97 -16.08 4.92
N ASN A 32 4.93 -15.26 5.11
CA ASN A 32 3.84 -15.02 4.17
C ASN A 32 4.02 -13.73 3.35
N ALA A 33 5.25 -13.27 3.12
CA ALA A 33 5.50 -11.97 2.49
C ALA A 33 4.82 -11.80 1.11
N TYR A 34 4.66 -12.88 0.35
CA TYR A 34 4.03 -12.87 -0.98
C TYR A 34 2.56 -13.27 -0.98
N ARG A 35 1.98 -13.54 0.18
CA ARG A 35 0.56 -13.91 0.26
C ARG A 35 -0.31 -12.67 0.09
N GLU A 36 -1.39 -12.83 -0.66
CA GLU A 36 -2.29 -11.75 -1.01
C GLU A 36 -3.03 -11.14 0.19
N THR A 37 -3.35 -9.84 0.08
CA THR A 37 -4.07 -9.05 1.09
C THR A 37 -5.36 -8.45 0.53
N PRO A 38 -6.42 -9.25 0.30
CA PRO A 38 -7.61 -8.81 -0.44
C PRO A 38 -8.35 -7.64 0.22
N LEU A 39 -8.30 -7.51 1.55
CA LEU A 39 -8.92 -6.39 2.27
C LEU A 39 -8.12 -5.08 2.16
N LEU A 40 -6.83 -5.16 1.86
CA LEU A 40 -5.93 -4.00 1.75
C LEU A 40 -5.69 -3.56 0.30
N PHE A 41 -6.35 -4.22 -0.65
CA PHE A 41 -6.21 -3.96 -2.09
C PHE A 41 -6.47 -2.49 -2.45
N PHE A 42 -7.50 -1.88 -1.86
CA PHE A 42 -7.83 -0.46 -2.09
C PHE A 42 -6.80 0.53 -1.53
N ALA A 43 -5.93 0.08 -0.63
CA ALA A 43 -4.78 0.85 -0.15
C ALA A 43 -3.53 0.66 -1.03
N GLY A 44 -3.65 -0.07 -2.15
CA GLY A 44 -2.54 -0.39 -3.06
C GLY A 44 -1.60 -1.48 -2.52
N ILE A 45 -2.00 -2.17 -1.45
CA ILE A 45 -1.28 -3.26 -0.80
C ILE A 45 -1.82 -4.58 -1.35
N PHE A 46 -1.04 -5.26 -2.18
CA PHE A 46 -1.45 -6.51 -2.81
C PHE A 46 -0.91 -7.73 -2.08
N VAL A 47 0.26 -7.63 -1.46
CA VAL A 47 0.86 -8.68 -0.65
C VAL A 47 1.34 -8.17 0.72
N TRP A 48 1.61 -9.07 1.67
CA TRP A 48 2.08 -8.66 3.00
C TRP A 48 3.43 -7.94 3.01
N GLY A 49 4.29 -8.17 2.01
CA GLY A 49 5.51 -7.39 1.82
C GLY A 49 5.21 -5.91 1.58
N ASP A 50 4.21 -5.60 0.75
CA ASP A 50 3.75 -4.23 0.50
C ASP A 50 3.26 -3.57 1.80
N ALA A 51 2.58 -4.34 2.66
CA ALA A 51 2.03 -3.83 3.92
C ALA A 51 3.14 -3.27 4.83
N VAL A 52 4.34 -3.85 4.81
CA VAL A 52 5.50 -3.33 5.55
C VAL A 52 5.94 -2.00 4.97
N ILE A 53 6.16 -1.95 3.65
CA ILE A 53 6.72 -0.76 2.99
C ILE A 53 5.71 0.39 3.01
N PHE A 54 4.47 0.13 2.60
CA PHE A 54 3.42 1.14 2.54
C PHE A 54 2.91 1.52 3.93
N GLY A 55 2.84 0.58 4.88
CA GLY A 55 2.53 0.91 6.27
C GLY A 55 3.53 1.90 6.88
N LEU A 56 4.83 1.66 6.66
CA LEU A 56 5.87 2.59 7.10
C LEU A 56 5.81 3.94 6.36
N PHE A 57 5.66 3.91 5.04
CA PHE A 57 5.55 5.11 4.20
C PHE A 57 4.40 6.02 4.65
N TRP A 58 3.20 5.46 4.82
CA TRP A 58 2.03 6.22 5.23
C TRP A 58 2.11 6.70 6.67
N LEU A 59 2.72 5.92 7.57
CA LEU A 59 2.98 6.36 8.94
C LEU A 59 3.89 7.59 8.97
N VAL A 60 5.03 7.54 8.28
CA VAL A 60 5.96 8.67 8.23
C VAL A 60 5.32 9.88 7.56
N THR A 61 4.62 9.67 6.45
CA THR A 61 3.92 10.73 5.70
C THR A 61 2.88 11.44 6.57
N THR A 62 2.03 10.68 7.27
CA THR A 62 0.98 11.26 8.12
C THR A 62 1.55 12.00 9.32
N LEU A 63 2.56 11.44 10.00
CA LEU A 63 3.24 12.10 11.11
C LEU A 63 3.91 13.40 10.66
N TRP A 64 4.61 13.37 9.52
CA TRP A 64 5.27 14.55 8.96
C TRP A 64 4.26 15.65 8.61
N CYS A 65 3.22 15.32 7.85
CA CYS A 65 2.20 16.29 7.43
C CYS A 65 1.42 16.85 8.64
N PHE A 66 1.19 16.03 9.66
CA PHE A 66 0.57 16.46 10.92
C PHE A 66 1.46 17.45 11.67
N TRP A 67 2.76 17.18 11.77
CA TRP A 67 3.75 18.03 12.45
C TRP A 67 3.85 19.42 11.80
N ILE A 68 3.97 19.48 10.47
CA ILE A 68 4.07 20.75 9.74
C ILE A 68 2.71 21.44 9.51
N LYS A 69 1.61 20.75 9.85
CA LYS A 69 0.22 21.22 9.72
C LYS A 69 -0.22 21.54 8.28
N ASP A 70 0.34 20.82 7.31
CA ASP A 70 0.11 21.02 5.88
C ASP A 70 -0.69 19.86 5.29
N TRP A 71 -1.97 20.11 5.04
CA TRP A 71 -2.88 19.16 4.41
C TRP A 71 -2.68 19.08 2.89
N GLU A 72 -2.24 20.18 2.27
CA GLU A 72 -2.00 20.20 0.83
C GLU A 72 -0.81 19.33 0.47
N LEU A 73 0.24 19.36 1.30
CA LEU A 73 1.35 18.44 1.15
C LEU A 73 0.89 16.98 1.25
N PHE A 74 0.02 16.64 2.20
CA PHE A 74 -0.53 15.29 2.31
C PHE A 74 -1.27 14.88 1.03
N ARG A 75 -2.14 15.77 0.49
CA ARG A 75 -2.86 15.51 -0.77
C ARG A 75 -1.91 15.32 -1.95
N LEU A 76 -0.87 16.15 -2.04
CA LEU A 76 0.14 16.04 -3.08
C LEU A 76 0.89 14.71 -2.98
N ILE A 77 1.31 14.29 -1.79
CA ILE A 77 1.96 13.00 -1.57
C ILE A 77 1.03 11.85 -1.97
N VAL A 78 -0.26 11.93 -1.62
CA VAL A 78 -1.25 10.93 -2.04
C VAL A 78 -1.36 10.85 -3.56
N ALA A 79 -1.46 11.98 -4.24
CA ALA A 79 -1.55 12.03 -5.70
C ALA A 79 -0.29 11.44 -6.36
N VAL A 80 0.90 11.85 -5.91
CA VAL A 80 2.18 11.35 -6.43
C VAL A 80 2.35 9.85 -6.15
N PHE A 81 2.01 9.39 -4.95
CA PHE A 81 2.03 7.98 -4.59
C PHE A 81 1.23 7.15 -5.60
N TRP A 82 -0.03 7.54 -5.86
CA TRP A 82 -0.88 6.78 -6.78
C TRP A 82 -0.37 6.81 -8.22
N VAL A 83 0.15 7.95 -8.69
CA VAL A 83 0.76 8.03 -10.03
C VAL A 83 1.95 7.08 -10.16
N VAL A 84 2.91 7.14 -9.22
CA VAL A 84 4.11 6.30 -9.26
C VAL A 84 3.75 4.82 -9.10
N ARG A 85 2.85 4.52 -8.16
CA ARG A 85 2.35 3.16 -7.88
C ARG A 85 1.68 2.55 -9.11
N SER A 86 0.77 3.29 -9.75
CA SER A 86 0.05 2.83 -10.93
C SER A 86 0.98 2.65 -12.12
N LEU A 87 1.91 3.59 -12.35
CA LEU A 87 2.92 3.45 -13.39
C LEU A 87 3.78 2.20 -13.19
N GLY A 88 4.22 1.94 -11.95
CA GLY A 88 4.97 0.74 -11.59
C GLY A 88 4.21 -0.55 -11.88
N GLU A 89 2.92 -0.62 -11.55
CA GLU A 89 2.08 -1.77 -11.90
C GLU A 89 1.90 -1.93 -13.39
N THR A 90 1.63 -0.83 -14.11
CA THR A 90 1.49 -0.90 -15.57
C THR A 90 2.76 -1.47 -16.20
N ILE A 91 3.94 -0.98 -15.80
CA ILE A 91 5.22 -1.50 -16.28
C ILE A 91 5.39 -2.97 -15.87
N TYR A 92 5.08 -3.32 -14.62
CA TYR A 92 5.16 -4.70 -14.13
C TYR A 92 4.29 -5.65 -14.98
N TRP A 93 3.01 -5.33 -15.17
CA TRP A 93 2.08 -6.18 -15.91
C TRP A 93 2.38 -6.26 -17.40
N LEU A 94 2.87 -5.18 -18.01
CA LEU A 94 3.38 -5.19 -19.38
C LEU A 94 4.57 -6.15 -19.52
N ASN A 95 5.55 -6.08 -18.61
CA ASN A 95 6.71 -6.96 -18.65
C ASN A 95 6.35 -8.42 -18.31
N GLN A 96 5.38 -8.63 -17.43
CA GLN A 96 4.91 -9.96 -17.05
C GLN A 96 4.35 -10.75 -18.25
N GLN A 97 3.84 -10.08 -19.31
CA GLN A 97 3.40 -10.73 -20.55
C GLN A 97 4.54 -11.44 -21.31
N PHE A 98 5.79 -10.98 -21.11
CA PHE A 98 6.97 -11.51 -21.79
C PHE A 98 7.86 -12.34 -20.87
N SER A 99 7.45 -12.52 -19.60
CA SER A 99 8.19 -13.30 -18.62
C SER A 99 7.87 -14.79 -18.77
N THR A 100 8.91 -15.64 -18.75
CA THR A 100 8.75 -17.09 -18.66
C THR A 100 8.37 -17.57 -17.24
N ILE A 101 8.49 -16.69 -16.24
CA ILE A 101 8.08 -16.96 -14.86
C ILE A 101 6.61 -16.58 -14.70
N GLU A 102 5.75 -17.58 -14.51
CA GLU A 102 4.33 -17.40 -14.21
C GLU A 102 4.12 -17.26 -12.69
N ARG A 103 4.20 -16.03 -12.18
CA ARG A 103 4.05 -15.75 -10.73
C ARG A 103 2.60 -15.81 -10.26
N ASN A 104 1.69 -15.31 -11.09
CA ASN A 104 0.26 -15.25 -10.81
C ASN A 104 -0.50 -15.80 -12.02
N PRO A 105 -0.73 -17.13 -12.09
CA PRO A 105 -1.50 -17.73 -13.17
C PRO A 105 -2.89 -17.09 -13.25
N PRO A 106 -3.41 -16.76 -14.44
CA PRO A 106 -4.71 -16.11 -14.59
C PRO A 106 -5.84 -16.82 -13.84
N ARG A 107 -5.83 -18.17 -13.85
CA ARG A 107 -6.79 -19.02 -13.12
C ARG A 107 -6.86 -18.82 -11.61
N ASN A 108 -5.80 -18.27 -11.02
CA ASN A 108 -5.73 -17.99 -9.58
C ASN A 108 -6.10 -16.53 -9.26
N LEU A 109 -6.30 -15.68 -10.29
CA LEU A 109 -6.66 -14.29 -10.11
C LEU A 109 -8.16 -14.13 -9.86
N ARG A 110 -8.50 -13.15 -9.02
CA ARG A 110 -9.87 -12.83 -8.69
C ARG A 110 -10.61 -12.30 -9.92
N GLY A 111 -11.70 -12.97 -10.30
CA GLY A 111 -12.52 -12.60 -11.47
C GLY A 111 -12.17 -13.34 -12.76
N TYR A 112 -11.35 -14.39 -12.71
CA TYR A 112 -11.04 -15.21 -13.88
C TYR A 112 -12.24 -15.98 -14.45
N GLU A 113 -13.16 -16.41 -13.58
CA GLU A 113 -14.37 -17.15 -13.96
C GLU A 113 -15.62 -16.26 -14.14
N LEU A 114 -15.46 -14.93 -14.07
CA LEU A 114 -16.56 -13.98 -14.25
C LEU A 114 -16.87 -13.71 -15.73
#